data_AF-A0A965AK25-F1
#
_entry.id   AF-A0A965AK25-F1
#
_cell.length_a   1.000
_cell.length_b   1.000
_cell.length_c   1.000
_cell.angle_alpha   90.00
_cell.angle_beta   90.00
_cell.angle_gamma   90.00
#
_symmetry.space_group_name_H-M   'P 1'
#
loop_
_entity.id
_entity.type
_entity.pdbx_description
1 polymer ?
#
loop_
_entity_poly.entity_id
_entity_poly.type
_entity_poly.pdbx_seq_one_letter_code
_entity_poly.pdbx_strand_id
1 'polypeptide(L)'
;MSVPVTEPKLTAADSLASTWEGFWFPPADSRPLALVRIVAGVLGLLACGTYGFDLVVWFGPDGLLPIETVASWRAPAAMSLFDACETTLALRLAFAGVMLLFGLLAIGLLTPVVAVLAAVGWASLLHRGPMLAGPADDCLAILLWCVAIGAAGEHYSVDAWLHRRLGWSVARPRVRTRLAFGLLQVHASVIAVAAVLAQLKGDAWWSGTAIWWISTREPGRLLDLSGLLLRSEYLCNLLTLGVVAWEIIFAVGLWFAPTQRLVAQAALVVWPLIGLLVAEPLWGLTM
;
A
#
# COMPACT_ATOMS: atom_id res chain seq x y z
N MET A 1 -10.47 60.49 7.25
CA MET A 1 -11.63 59.61 7.03
C MET A 1 -11.09 58.29 6.50
N SER A 2 -10.90 57.29 7.36
CA SER A 2 -10.38 55.97 6.98
C SER A 2 -11.49 55.17 6.30
N VAL A 3 -11.32 54.88 5.01
CA VAL A 3 -12.21 53.98 4.28
C VAL A 3 -12.10 52.59 4.91
N PRO A 4 -13.21 51.96 5.36
CA PRO A 4 -13.16 50.60 5.84
C PRO A 4 -12.85 49.69 4.65
N VAL A 5 -11.72 48.98 4.69
CA VAL A 5 -11.42 47.90 3.76
C VAL A 5 -12.36 46.74 4.13
N THR A 6 -13.48 46.63 3.42
CA THR A 6 -14.30 45.42 3.44
C THR A 6 -13.48 44.31 2.81
N GLU A 7 -12.99 43.38 3.63
CA GLU A 7 -12.41 42.13 3.15
C GLU A 7 -13.46 41.43 2.25
N PRO A 8 -13.09 41.05 1.01
CA PRO A 8 -14.03 40.38 0.12
C PRO A 8 -14.44 39.04 0.75
N LYS A 9 -15.74 38.82 0.91
CA LYS A 9 -16.28 37.52 1.31
C LYS A 9 -15.91 36.51 0.21
N LEU A 10 -15.02 35.57 0.53
CA LEU A 10 -14.67 34.45 -0.34
C LEU A 10 -15.95 33.72 -0.77
N THR A 11 -16.08 33.47 -2.07
CA THR A 11 -17.20 32.66 -2.58
C THR A 11 -16.99 31.19 -2.18
N ALA A 12 -18.05 30.37 -2.24
CA ALA A 12 -17.93 28.93 -1.98
C ALA A 12 -16.92 28.24 -2.93
N ALA A 13 -16.79 28.74 -4.16
CA ALA A 13 -15.81 28.26 -5.13
C ALA A 13 -14.37 28.62 -4.71
N ASP A 14 -14.13 29.84 -4.23
CA ASP A 14 -12.82 30.27 -3.72
C ASP A 14 -12.42 29.48 -2.47
N SER A 15 -13.40 29.15 -1.61
CA SER A 15 -13.21 28.30 -0.43
C SER A 15 -12.85 26.84 -0.78
N LEU A 16 -13.46 26.28 -1.84
CA LEU A 16 -13.14 24.93 -2.29
C LEU A 16 -11.75 24.88 -2.93
N ALA A 17 -11.43 25.85 -3.80
CA ALA A 17 -10.14 25.94 -4.46
C ALA A 17 -8.98 26.08 -3.45
N SER A 18 -9.11 26.98 -2.48
CA SER A 18 -8.11 27.15 -1.41
C SER A 18 -7.94 25.92 -0.53
N THR A 19 -9.02 25.18 -0.24
CA THR A 19 -8.94 23.91 0.49
C THR A 19 -8.22 22.83 -0.33
N TRP A 20 -8.53 22.74 -1.62
CA TRP A 20 -7.88 21.82 -2.55
C TRP A 20 -6.37 22.11 -2.66
N GLU A 21 -6.01 23.38 -2.82
CA GLU A 21 -4.62 23.80 -2.89
C GLU A 21 -3.88 23.56 -1.57
N GLY A 22 -4.52 23.88 -0.44
CA GLY A 22 -4.00 23.61 0.90
C GLY A 22 -3.84 22.12 1.19
N PHE A 23 -4.61 21.24 0.53
CA PHE A 23 -4.42 19.81 0.65
C PHE A 23 -3.21 19.32 -0.16
N TRP A 24 -3.08 19.71 -1.44
CA TRP A 24 -2.10 19.12 -2.35
C TRP A 24 -0.73 19.80 -2.38
N PHE A 25 -0.68 21.12 -2.26
CA PHE A 25 0.52 21.88 -2.62
C PHE A 25 1.41 22.42 -1.48
N PRO A 26 1.08 22.38 -0.17
CA PRO A 26 2.02 22.87 0.83
C PRO A 26 3.26 21.95 0.91
N PRO A 27 4.49 22.47 0.87
CA PRO A 27 5.69 21.63 0.97
C PRO A 27 5.73 20.81 2.28
N ALA A 28 6.09 19.53 2.17
CA ALA A 28 6.15 18.61 3.32
C ALA A 28 7.55 18.03 3.53
N ASP A 29 7.88 17.73 4.80
CA ASP A 29 9.10 17.03 5.19
C ASP A 29 9.11 15.58 4.68
N SER A 30 10.23 15.12 4.15
CA SER A 30 10.38 13.79 3.54
C SER A 30 10.70 12.69 4.55
N ARG A 31 10.97 12.99 5.82
CA ARG A 31 11.29 11.97 6.84
C ARG A 31 10.23 10.86 6.98
N PRO A 32 8.92 11.13 7.06
CA PRO A 32 7.94 10.05 7.15
C PRO A 32 7.88 9.24 5.86
N LEU A 33 8.01 9.89 4.69
CA LEU A 33 8.03 9.19 3.40
C LEU A 33 9.28 8.31 3.22
N ALA A 34 10.41 8.70 3.80
CA ALA A 34 11.60 7.87 3.85
C ALA A 34 11.39 6.58 4.67
N LEU A 35 10.57 6.63 5.73
CA LEU A 35 10.16 5.42 6.46
C LEU A 35 9.23 4.55 5.60
N VAL A 36 8.26 5.18 4.92
CA VAL A 36 7.37 4.47 3.97
C VAL A 36 8.18 3.76 2.88
N ARG A 37 9.25 4.38 2.35
CA ARG A 37 10.17 3.75 1.40
C ARG A 37 10.83 2.49 1.97
N ILE A 38 11.35 2.56 3.20
CA ILE A 38 12.00 1.42 3.86
C ILE A 38 10.98 0.29 4.03
N VAL A 39 9.80 0.60 4.56
CA VAL A 39 8.71 -0.36 4.76
C VAL A 39 8.28 -0.99 3.43
N ALA A 40 8.04 -0.19 2.39
CA ALA A 40 7.66 -0.69 1.06
C ALA A 40 8.75 -1.60 0.45
N GLY A 41 10.03 -1.26 0.61
CA GLY A 41 11.13 -2.12 0.17
C GLY A 41 11.18 -3.45 0.93
N VAL A 42 10.99 -3.44 2.25
CA VAL A 42 10.95 -4.66 3.08
C VAL A 42 9.73 -5.51 2.76
N LEU A 43 8.55 -4.90 2.64
CA LEU A 43 7.31 -5.60 2.28
C LEU A 43 7.41 -6.20 0.87
N GLY A 44 8.04 -5.50 -0.07
CA GLY A 44 8.32 -6.05 -1.41
C GLY A 44 9.27 -7.25 -1.38
N LEU A 45 10.30 -7.23 -0.54
CA LEU A 45 11.16 -8.41 -0.34
C LEU A 45 10.39 -9.58 0.27
N LEU A 46 9.52 -9.33 1.26
CA LEU A 46 8.69 -10.35 1.88
C LEU A 46 7.69 -10.95 0.89
N ALA A 47 7.05 -10.11 0.08
CA ALA A 47 6.10 -10.53 -0.94
C ALA A 47 6.80 -11.27 -2.09
N CYS A 48 7.98 -10.85 -2.53
CA CYS A 48 8.81 -11.69 -3.41
C CYS A 48 9.16 -13.03 -2.74
N GLY A 49 9.40 -13.05 -1.43
CA GLY A 49 9.63 -14.29 -0.68
C GLY A 49 8.49 -15.30 -0.84
N THR A 50 7.22 -14.85 -0.83
CA THR A 50 6.06 -15.75 -0.99
C THR A 50 5.98 -16.31 -2.41
N TYR A 51 6.19 -15.50 -3.45
CA TYR A 51 6.21 -15.95 -4.83
C TYR A 51 7.43 -16.83 -5.18
N GLY A 52 8.56 -16.61 -4.49
CA GLY A 52 9.83 -17.25 -4.80
C GLY A 52 9.82 -18.78 -4.64
N PHE A 53 9.01 -19.32 -3.72
CA PHE A 53 8.95 -20.76 -3.44
C PHE A 53 8.46 -21.57 -4.65
N ASP A 54 7.46 -21.04 -5.36
CA ASP A 54 6.81 -21.71 -6.50
C ASP A 54 6.95 -20.90 -7.80
N LEU A 55 8.00 -20.08 -7.92
CA LEU A 55 8.19 -19.13 -9.01
C LEU A 55 8.07 -19.78 -10.40
N VAL A 56 8.72 -20.92 -10.61
CA VAL A 56 8.71 -21.61 -11.92
C VAL A 56 7.37 -22.27 -12.19
N VAL A 57 6.70 -22.78 -11.15
CA VAL A 57 5.39 -23.42 -11.27
C VAL A 57 4.34 -22.41 -11.76
N TRP A 58 4.38 -21.19 -11.21
CA TRP A 58 3.40 -20.15 -11.54
C TRP A 58 3.76 -19.30 -12.75
N PHE A 59 5.02 -18.87 -12.84
CA PHE A 59 5.46 -17.85 -13.81
C PHE A 59 6.36 -18.42 -14.93
N GLY A 60 6.70 -19.72 -14.87
CA GLY A 60 7.55 -20.40 -15.84
C GLY A 60 6.96 -20.43 -17.27
N PRO A 61 7.80 -20.64 -18.29
CA PRO A 61 7.33 -20.82 -19.68
C PRO A 61 6.35 -21.99 -19.82
N ASP A 62 6.67 -23.11 -19.15
CA ASP A 62 5.82 -24.31 -19.06
C ASP A 62 5.03 -24.35 -17.73
N GLY A 63 4.80 -23.19 -17.12
CA GLY A 63 4.09 -23.06 -15.84
C GLY A 63 2.57 -23.28 -15.99
N LEU A 64 1.87 -23.27 -14.85
CA LEU A 64 0.41 -23.43 -14.78
C LEU A 64 -0.37 -22.33 -15.50
N LEU A 65 0.26 -21.20 -15.79
CA LEU A 65 -0.35 -20.02 -16.41
C LEU A 65 0.35 -19.72 -17.76
N PRO A 66 -0.14 -20.30 -18.88
CA PRO A 66 0.35 -19.98 -20.22
C PRO A 66 0.21 -18.48 -20.51
N ILE A 67 1.24 -17.89 -21.13
CA ILE A 67 1.32 -16.44 -21.37
C ILE A 67 0.15 -15.95 -22.24
N GLU A 68 -0.25 -16.71 -23.25
CA GLU A 68 -1.37 -16.36 -24.13
C GLU A 68 -2.70 -16.25 -23.36
N THR A 69 -2.93 -17.17 -22.43
CA THR A 69 -4.11 -17.15 -21.56
C THR A 69 -4.08 -15.93 -20.64
N VAL A 70 -2.96 -15.67 -19.97
CA VAL A 70 -2.81 -14.52 -19.07
C VAL A 70 -2.97 -13.21 -19.83
N ALA A 71 -2.42 -13.10 -21.03
CA ALA A 71 -2.54 -11.92 -21.88
C ALA A 71 -4.00 -11.60 -22.22
N SER A 72 -4.85 -12.62 -22.39
CA SER A 72 -6.28 -12.43 -22.67
C SER A 72 -7.08 -11.87 -21.49
N TRP A 73 -6.59 -12.02 -20.25
CA TRP A 73 -7.25 -11.51 -19.03
C TRP A 73 -6.86 -10.07 -18.69
N ARG A 74 -5.77 -9.58 -19.28
CA ARG A 74 -5.27 -8.24 -19.04
C ARG A 74 -6.05 -7.21 -19.84
N ALA A 75 -6.14 -6.00 -19.30
CA ALA A 75 -6.55 -4.86 -20.10
C ALA A 75 -5.60 -4.69 -21.30
N PRO A 76 -6.04 -4.21 -22.47
CA PRO A 76 -5.21 -4.13 -23.68
C PRO A 76 -3.89 -3.35 -23.51
N ALA A 77 -3.83 -2.41 -22.56
CA ALA A 77 -2.64 -1.61 -22.26
C ALA A 77 -1.77 -2.19 -21.13
N ALA A 78 -2.21 -3.26 -20.45
CA ALA A 78 -1.47 -3.86 -19.34
C ALA A 78 -0.45 -4.86 -19.87
N MET A 79 0.83 -4.50 -19.72
CA MET A 79 1.98 -5.27 -20.18
C MET A 79 2.78 -5.83 -18.99
N SER A 80 3.46 -6.95 -19.20
CA SER A 80 4.43 -7.49 -18.25
C SER A 80 5.80 -7.66 -18.90
N LEU A 81 6.85 -7.16 -18.23
CA LEU A 81 8.24 -7.46 -18.60
C LEU A 81 8.57 -8.96 -18.52
N PHE A 82 7.83 -9.72 -17.71
CA PHE A 82 8.02 -11.15 -17.55
C PHE A 82 7.46 -11.97 -18.72
N ASP A 83 6.65 -11.38 -19.60
CA ASP A 83 6.18 -12.06 -20.81
C ASP A 83 7.32 -12.34 -21.79
N ALA A 84 8.40 -11.55 -21.73
CA ALA A 84 9.60 -11.75 -22.53
C ALA A 84 10.53 -12.86 -21.98
N CYS A 85 10.21 -13.45 -20.83
CA CYS A 85 11.03 -14.49 -20.20
C CYS A 85 10.68 -15.88 -20.77
N GLU A 86 11.22 -16.22 -21.93
CA GLU A 86 10.99 -17.52 -22.60
C GLU A 86 11.72 -18.70 -21.92
N THR A 87 12.67 -18.43 -21.03
CA THR A 87 13.43 -19.48 -20.31
C THR A 87 13.31 -19.33 -18.81
N THR A 88 13.39 -20.46 -18.10
CA THR A 88 13.42 -20.49 -16.63
C THR A 88 14.56 -19.64 -16.06
N LEU A 89 15.71 -19.58 -16.74
CA LEU A 89 16.82 -18.73 -16.33
C LEU A 89 16.48 -17.24 -16.45
N ALA A 90 15.90 -16.82 -17.58
CA ALA A 90 15.48 -15.43 -17.78
C ALA A 90 14.47 -14.99 -16.72
N LEU A 91 13.48 -15.84 -16.41
CA LEU A 91 12.51 -15.61 -15.35
C LEU A 91 13.19 -15.41 -13.98
N ARG A 92 14.10 -16.32 -13.60
CA ARG A 92 14.82 -16.24 -12.32
C ARG A 92 15.68 -14.97 -12.23
N LEU A 93 16.34 -14.58 -13.31
CA LEU A 93 17.14 -13.36 -13.36
C LEU A 93 16.28 -12.09 -13.27
N ALA A 94 15.17 -12.03 -14.01
CA ALA A 94 14.22 -10.92 -13.93
C ALA A 94 13.65 -10.79 -12.51
N PHE A 95 13.27 -11.91 -11.90
CA PHE A 95 12.75 -11.96 -10.54
C PHE A 95 13.80 -11.53 -9.51
N ALA A 96 15.03 -12.04 -9.61
CA ALA A 96 16.14 -11.61 -8.76
C ALA A 96 16.46 -10.11 -8.95
N GLY A 97 16.29 -9.58 -10.17
CA GLY A 97 16.35 -8.15 -10.46
C GLY A 97 15.30 -7.35 -9.69
N VAL A 98 14.05 -7.80 -9.66
CA VAL A 98 12.98 -7.17 -8.86
C VAL A 98 13.30 -7.22 -7.35
N MET A 99 13.77 -8.36 -6.85
CA MET A 99 14.21 -8.47 -5.44
C MET A 99 15.36 -7.52 -5.12
N LEU A 100 16.35 -7.40 -6.02
CA LEU A 100 17.44 -6.45 -5.87
C LEU A 100 16.91 -5.01 -5.83
N LEU A 101 15.97 -4.65 -6.71
CA LEU A 101 15.34 -3.33 -6.70
C LEU A 101 14.65 -3.04 -5.37
N PHE A 102 13.96 -4.01 -4.75
CA PHE A 102 13.39 -3.83 -3.41
C PHE A 102 14.45 -3.66 -2.32
N GLY A 103 15.56 -4.41 -2.39
CA GLY A 103 16.70 -4.23 -1.47
C GLY A 103 17.33 -2.85 -1.60
N LEU A 104 17.57 -2.40 -2.83
CA LEU A 104 18.06 -1.06 -3.15
C LEU A 104 17.08 0.03 -2.71
N LEU A 105 15.78 -0.21 -2.87
CA LEU A 105 14.73 0.68 -2.41
C LEU A 105 14.72 0.79 -0.90
N ALA A 106 14.90 -0.31 -0.16
CA ALA A 106 14.92 -0.33 1.30
C ALA A 106 16.12 0.42 1.88
N ILE A 107 17.32 0.29 1.30
CA ILE A 107 18.51 1.05 1.74
C ILE A 107 18.53 2.49 1.20
N GLY A 108 17.84 2.76 0.09
CA GLY A 108 17.71 4.08 -0.50
C GLY A 108 18.95 4.46 -1.30
N LEU A 109 19.31 3.61 -2.25
CA LEU A 109 20.37 3.88 -3.23
C LEU A 109 19.74 4.16 -4.59
N LEU A 110 20.12 5.26 -5.24
CA LEU A 110 19.55 5.73 -6.50
C LEU A 110 18.01 5.80 -6.44
N THR A 111 17.48 6.26 -5.31
CA THR A 111 16.07 6.18 -4.92
C THR A 111 15.10 6.67 -6.01
N PRO A 112 15.31 7.80 -6.70
CA PRO A 112 14.36 8.26 -7.72
C PRO A 112 14.19 7.28 -8.89
N VAL A 113 15.27 6.58 -9.26
CA VAL A 113 15.25 5.59 -10.35
C VAL A 113 14.73 4.26 -9.83
N VAL A 114 15.29 3.79 -8.71
CA VAL A 114 14.94 2.49 -8.13
C VAL A 114 13.47 2.43 -7.71
N ALA A 115 12.88 3.52 -7.21
CA ALA A 115 11.46 3.55 -6.85
C ALA A 115 10.54 3.31 -8.05
N VAL A 116 10.83 3.94 -9.20
CA VAL A 116 10.08 3.73 -10.45
C VAL A 116 10.30 2.31 -10.97
N LEU A 117 11.55 1.84 -11.01
CA LEU A 117 11.85 0.49 -11.48
C LEU A 117 11.23 -0.59 -10.60
N ALA A 118 11.21 -0.41 -9.27
CA ALA A 118 10.55 -1.33 -8.34
C ALA A 118 9.03 -1.35 -8.57
N ALA A 119 8.39 -0.18 -8.76
CA ALA A 119 6.97 -0.09 -9.07
C ALA A 119 6.62 -0.80 -10.40
N VAL A 120 7.42 -0.58 -11.45
CA VAL A 120 7.25 -1.21 -12.76
C VAL A 120 7.52 -2.72 -12.70
N GLY A 121 8.56 -3.14 -11.99
CA GLY A 121 8.91 -4.54 -11.79
C GLY A 121 7.83 -5.30 -11.03
N TRP A 122 7.29 -4.68 -9.97
CA TRP A 122 6.16 -5.22 -9.21
C TRP A 122 4.90 -5.33 -10.07
N ALA A 123 4.50 -4.26 -10.74
CA ALA A 123 3.34 -4.27 -11.64
C ALA A 123 3.49 -5.31 -12.75
N SER A 124 4.70 -5.48 -13.30
CA SER A 124 4.99 -6.52 -14.28
C SER A 124 4.77 -7.92 -13.71
N LEU A 125 5.23 -8.19 -12.48
CA LEU A 125 5.04 -9.48 -11.83
C LEU A 125 3.54 -9.77 -11.63
N LEU A 126 2.77 -8.79 -11.13
CA LEU A 126 1.32 -8.93 -10.95
C LEU A 126 0.60 -9.17 -12.28
N HIS A 127 0.98 -8.47 -13.35
CA HIS A 127 0.44 -8.70 -14.69
C HIS A 127 0.83 -10.06 -15.28
N ARG A 128 1.91 -10.71 -14.82
CA ARG A 128 2.26 -12.06 -15.28
C ARG A 128 1.47 -13.15 -14.56
N GLY A 129 1.06 -12.90 -13.31
CA GLY A 129 0.27 -13.82 -12.49
C GLY A 129 -0.93 -13.15 -11.84
N PRO A 130 -1.89 -12.58 -12.60
CA PRO A 130 -2.97 -11.78 -12.03
C PRO A 130 -3.90 -12.56 -11.09
N MET A 131 -3.98 -13.89 -11.23
CA MET A 131 -4.76 -14.74 -10.32
C MET A 131 -4.14 -14.88 -8.92
N LEU A 132 -2.86 -14.56 -8.79
CA LEU A 132 -2.15 -14.64 -7.51
C LEU A 132 -2.17 -13.32 -6.75
N ALA A 133 -2.52 -12.22 -7.42
CA ALA A 133 -2.58 -10.91 -6.81
C ALA A 133 -3.68 -10.89 -5.74
N GLY A 134 -3.28 -10.52 -4.53
CA GLY A 134 -4.16 -10.31 -3.39
C GLY A 134 -4.16 -8.85 -2.92
N PRO A 135 -4.93 -8.55 -1.86
CA PRO A 135 -5.07 -7.19 -1.34
C PRO A 135 -3.74 -6.55 -0.90
N ALA A 136 -2.79 -7.35 -0.40
CA ALA A 136 -1.47 -6.88 -0.01
C ALA A 136 -0.66 -6.38 -1.22
N ASP A 137 -0.79 -7.06 -2.37
CA ASP A 137 -0.06 -6.73 -3.59
C ASP A 137 -0.51 -5.38 -4.17
N ASP A 138 -1.82 -5.10 -4.12
CA ASP A 138 -2.43 -3.84 -4.53
C ASP A 138 -1.97 -2.68 -3.63
N CYS A 139 -1.99 -2.90 -2.32
CA CYS A 139 -1.52 -1.90 -1.35
C CYS A 139 -0.03 -1.59 -1.57
N LEU A 140 0.79 -2.62 -1.78
CA LEU A 140 2.21 -2.45 -2.09
C LEU A 140 2.41 -1.68 -3.41
N ALA A 141 1.63 -1.98 -4.46
CA ALA A 141 1.71 -1.24 -5.72
C ALA A 141 1.45 0.27 -5.52
N ILE A 142 0.44 0.62 -4.72
CA ILE A 142 0.12 2.01 -4.38
C ILE A 142 1.25 2.67 -3.60
N LEU A 143 1.80 1.98 -2.59
CA LEU A 143 2.94 2.48 -1.80
C LEU A 143 4.13 2.80 -2.72
N LEU A 144 4.47 1.90 -3.64
CA LEU A 144 5.60 2.07 -4.56
C LEU A 144 5.41 3.27 -5.48
N TRP A 145 4.23 3.45 -6.07
CA TRP A 145 3.94 4.61 -6.92
C TRP A 145 3.96 5.93 -6.13
N CYS A 146 3.45 5.95 -4.89
CA CYS A 146 3.53 7.12 -4.04
C CYS A 146 4.98 7.47 -3.66
N VAL A 147 5.80 6.45 -3.35
CA VAL A 147 7.24 6.62 -3.07
C VAL A 147 8.00 7.13 -4.29
N ALA A 148 7.65 6.66 -5.50
CA ALA A 148 8.25 7.10 -6.75
C ALA A 148 7.98 8.59 -7.05
N ILE A 149 6.83 9.12 -6.64
CA ILE A 149 6.46 10.53 -6.82
C ILE A 149 7.20 11.44 -5.83
N GLY A 150 7.26 11.03 -4.56
CA GLY A 150 7.79 11.87 -3.49
C GLY A 150 9.33 11.84 -3.36
N ALA A 151 9.87 12.71 -2.50
CA ALA A 151 11.31 12.83 -2.29
C ALA A 151 11.84 11.88 -1.19
N ALA A 152 11.52 10.58 -1.30
CA ALA A 152 11.78 9.59 -0.25
C ALA A 152 13.27 9.25 -0.03
N GLY A 153 14.15 9.69 -0.94
CA GLY A 153 15.59 9.48 -0.88
C GLY A 153 16.37 10.58 -0.15
N GLU A 154 15.72 11.62 0.38
CA GLU A 154 16.42 12.74 1.03
C GLU A 154 16.74 12.51 2.51
N HIS A 155 16.12 11.51 3.13
CA HIS A 155 16.32 11.13 4.53
C HIS A 155 16.42 9.60 4.67
N TYR A 156 17.14 9.14 5.71
CA TYR A 156 17.31 7.73 6.07
C TYR A 156 17.76 6.80 4.91
N SER A 157 18.53 7.33 3.96
CA SER A 157 18.94 6.65 2.74
C SER A 157 20.46 6.75 2.52
N VAL A 158 21.01 5.83 1.73
CA VAL A 158 22.40 5.91 1.25
C VAL A 158 22.61 7.16 0.39
N ASP A 159 21.62 7.55 -0.43
CA ASP A 159 21.65 8.78 -1.21
C ASP A 159 21.84 10.02 -0.32
N ALA A 160 21.09 10.13 0.77
CA ALA A 160 21.19 11.24 1.71
C ALA A 160 22.54 11.25 2.43
N TRP A 161 23.05 10.08 2.80
CA TRP A 161 24.37 9.95 3.39
C TRP A 161 25.48 10.42 2.43
N LEU A 162 25.41 10.00 1.15
CA LEU A 162 26.37 10.38 0.13
C LEU A 162 26.30 11.88 -0.19
N HIS A 163 25.10 12.44 -0.34
CA HIS A 163 24.91 13.88 -0.55
C HIS A 163 25.48 14.73 0.59
N ARG A 164 25.35 14.27 1.85
CA ARG A 164 25.97 14.94 3.01
C ARG A 164 27.50 14.84 2.97
N ARG A 165 28.04 13.66 2.63
CA ARG A 165 29.49 13.44 2.49
C ARG A 165 30.12 14.32 1.43
N LEU A 166 29.42 14.55 0.32
CA LEU A 166 29.90 15.32 -0.82
C LEU A 166 29.53 16.81 -0.77
N GLY A 167 28.80 17.25 0.27
CA GLY A 167 28.37 18.63 0.43
C GLY A 167 27.36 19.11 -0.61
N TRP A 168 26.62 18.19 -1.26
CA TRP A 168 25.81 18.50 -2.44
C TRP A 168 24.43 19.11 -2.13
N SER A 169 23.80 18.83 -0.99
CA SER A 169 22.52 19.47 -0.67
C SER A 169 22.09 19.33 0.80
N VAL A 170 21.27 20.29 1.25
CA VAL A 170 20.49 20.23 2.49
C VAL A 170 19.06 19.81 2.12
N ALA A 171 18.57 18.72 2.72
CA ALA A 171 17.20 18.28 2.52
C ALA A 171 16.21 19.39 2.92
N ARG A 172 15.16 19.60 2.10
CA ARG A 172 14.17 20.66 2.31
C ARG A 172 12.75 20.16 2.04
N PRO A 173 11.72 20.72 2.67
CA PRO A 173 10.33 20.37 2.37
C PRO A 173 10.01 20.54 0.88
N ARG A 174 9.25 19.60 0.29
CA ARG A 174 8.89 19.62 -1.14
C ARG A 174 7.41 19.39 -1.37
N VAL A 175 6.88 20.04 -2.41
CA VAL A 175 5.51 19.85 -2.90
C VAL A 175 5.26 18.40 -3.32
N ARG A 176 6.20 17.77 -4.05
CA ARG A 176 6.06 16.36 -4.45
C ARG A 176 5.90 15.38 -3.29
N THR A 177 6.52 15.69 -2.15
CA THR A 177 6.38 14.89 -0.92
C THR A 177 4.97 15.01 -0.38
N ARG A 178 4.39 16.21 -0.43
CA ARG A 178 2.99 16.43 -0.07
C ARG A 178 2.02 15.73 -1.01
N LEU A 179 2.27 15.78 -2.32
CA LEU A 179 1.48 15.02 -3.31
C LEU A 179 1.48 13.53 -2.98
N ALA A 180 2.65 12.95 -2.66
CA ALA A 180 2.76 11.56 -2.25
C ALA A 180 1.92 11.26 -0.99
N PHE A 181 1.97 12.11 0.04
CA PHE A 181 1.13 11.93 1.23
C PHE A 181 -0.36 12.07 0.94
N GLY A 182 -0.75 13.02 0.08
CA GLY A 182 -2.15 13.18 -0.34
C GLY A 182 -2.65 11.94 -1.07
N LEU A 183 -1.83 11.37 -1.97
CA LEU A 183 -2.16 10.13 -2.67
C LEU A 183 -2.27 8.94 -1.71
N LEU A 184 -1.34 8.80 -0.76
CA LEU A 184 -1.40 7.76 0.27
C LEU A 184 -2.68 7.87 1.09
N GLN A 185 -3.03 9.08 1.54
CA GLN A 185 -4.24 9.33 2.32
C GLN A 185 -5.51 8.98 1.52
N VAL A 186 -5.60 9.43 0.26
CA VAL A 186 -6.72 9.12 -0.63
C VAL A 186 -6.87 7.61 -0.80
N HIS A 187 -5.80 6.91 -1.15
CA HIS A 187 -5.87 5.47 -1.39
C HIS A 187 -6.18 4.68 -0.12
N ALA A 188 -5.58 5.04 1.02
CA ALA A 188 -5.88 4.40 2.31
C ALA A 188 -7.37 4.52 2.67
N SER A 189 -7.97 5.71 2.48
CA SER A 189 -9.41 5.89 2.68
C SER A 189 -10.24 5.11 1.65
N VAL A 190 -9.87 5.12 0.37
CA VAL A 190 -10.60 4.41 -0.69
C VAL A 190 -10.58 2.89 -0.46
N ILE A 191 -9.43 2.32 -0.09
CA ILE A 191 -9.30 0.89 0.21
C ILE A 191 -10.16 0.53 1.42
N ALA A 192 -10.12 1.32 2.50
CA ALA A 192 -10.95 1.08 3.67
C ALA A 192 -12.45 1.17 3.34
N VAL A 193 -12.89 2.15 2.54
CA VAL A 193 -14.28 2.23 2.08
C VAL A 193 -14.65 1.03 1.20
N ALA A 194 -13.76 0.61 0.30
CA ALA A 194 -14.00 -0.54 -0.57
C ALA A 194 -14.14 -1.84 0.24
N ALA A 195 -13.33 -2.02 1.29
CA ALA A 195 -13.43 -3.12 2.24
C ALA A 195 -14.80 -3.13 2.93
N VAL A 196 -15.23 -2.01 3.52
CA VAL A 196 -16.55 -1.87 4.14
C VAL A 196 -17.67 -2.19 3.15
N LEU A 197 -17.63 -1.63 1.94
CA LEU A 197 -18.64 -1.88 0.91
C LEU A 197 -18.69 -3.35 0.47
N ALA A 198 -17.54 -4.05 0.46
CA ALA A 198 -17.50 -5.47 0.20
C ALA A 198 -18.10 -6.28 1.37
N GLN A 199 -17.79 -5.90 2.60
CA GLN A 199 -18.31 -6.54 3.82
C GLN A 199 -19.82 -6.38 3.96
N LEU A 200 -20.37 -5.20 3.67
CA LEU A 200 -21.81 -4.93 3.72
C LEU A 200 -22.65 -5.80 2.77
N LYS A 201 -22.04 -6.42 1.76
CA LYS A 201 -22.69 -7.38 0.86
C LYS A 201 -22.79 -8.80 1.43
N GLY A 202 -22.06 -9.12 2.49
CA GLY A 202 -21.98 -10.46 3.06
C GLY A 202 -22.79 -10.62 4.35
N ASP A 203 -23.72 -11.57 4.37
CA ASP A 203 -24.58 -11.85 5.54
C ASP A 203 -23.79 -12.22 6.81
N ALA A 204 -22.59 -12.79 6.64
CA ALA A 204 -21.70 -13.14 7.75
C ALA A 204 -21.26 -11.91 8.56
N TRP A 205 -21.11 -10.74 7.92
CA TRP A 205 -20.72 -9.49 8.58
C TRP A 205 -21.88 -8.91 9.39
N TRP A 206 -23.10 -9.00 8.86
CA TRP A 206 -24.32 -8.57 9.55
C TRP A 206 -24.67 -9.45 10.74
N SER A 207 -24.46 -10.76 10.61
CA SER A 207 -24.67 -11.73 11.69
C SER A 207 -23.53 -11.79 12.71
N GLY A 208 -22.44 -11.02 12.51
CA GLY A 208 -21.29 -10.98 13.41
C GLY A 208 -20.47 -12.28 13.45
N THR A 209 -20.58 -13.11 12.42
CA THR A 209 -19.90 -14.42 12.32
C THR A 209 -18.74 -14.44 11.32
N ALA A 210 -18.50 -13.34 10.58
CA ALA A 210 -17.52 -13.30 9.49
C ALA A 210 -16.10 -13.66 9.95
N ILE A 211 -15.63 -13.14 11.08
CA ILE A 211 -14.27 -13.43 11.56
C ILE A 211 -14.10 -14.91 11.92
N TRP A 212 -15.16 -15.57 12.41
CA TRP A 212 -15.12 -17.02 12.59
C TRP A 212 -14.95 -17.74 11.26
N TRP A 213 -15.76 -17.42 10.25
CA TRP A 213 -15.65 -18.01 8.90
C TRP A 213 -14.28 -17.80 8.25
N ILE A 214 -13.66 -16.64 8.48
CA ILE A 214 -12.32 -16.37 7.96
C ILE A 214 -11.29 -17.19 8.73
N SER A 215 -11.41 -17.29 10.06
CA SER A 215 -10.47 -18.05 10.90
C SER A 215 -10.43 -19.56 10.61
N THR A 216 -11.48 -20.12 9.99
CA THR A 216 -11.50 -21.54 9.60
C THR A 216 -10.70 -21.83 8.33
N ARG A 217 -10.35 -20.81 7.53
CA ARG A 217 -9.51 -20.98 6.34
C ARG A 217 -8.09 -21.40 6.75
N GLU A 218 -7.57 -22.44 6.11
CA GLU A 218 -6.20 -22.92 6.38
C GLU A 218 -5.10 -22.06 5.73
N PRO A 219 -5.22 -21.62 4.47
CA PRO A 219 -4.19 -20.79 3.84
C PRO A 219 -4.04 -19.43 4.54
N GLY A 220 -2.80 -19.01 4.77
CA GLY A 220 -2.48 -17.70 5.37
C GLY A 220 -2.66 -17.61 6.89
N ARG A 221 -3.24 -18.65 7.53
CA ARG A 221 -3.53 -18.65 8.96
C ARG A 221 -2.26 -18.82 9.81
N LEU A 222 -1.85 -17.75 10.49
CA LEU A 222 -0.74 -17.76 11.45
C LEU A 222 -1.15 -18.20 12.85
N LEU A 223 -2.39 -17.92 13.25
CA LEU A 223 -2.95 -18.24 14.56
C LEU A 223 -4.30 -18.94 14.41
N ASP A 224 -4.50 -20.08 15.07
CA ASP A 224 -5.80 -20.74 15.10
C ASP A 224 -6.68 -20.15 16.21
N LEU A 225 -7.58 -19.26 15.82
CA LEU A 225 -8.55 -18.62 16.71
C LEU A 225 -9.93 -19.29 16.64
N SER A 226 -10.12 -20.28 15.76
CA SER A 226 -11.43 -20.84 15.44
C SER A 226 -12.13 -21.43 16.67
N GLY A 227 -11.38 -22.16 17.50
CA GLY A 227 -11.87 -22.76 18.74
C GLY A 227 -12.21 -21.74 19.83
N LEU A 228 -11.50 -20.61 19.91
CA LEU A 228 -11.80 -19.53 20.85
C LEU A 228 -13.06 -18.77 20.43
N LEU A 229 -13.16 -18.44 19.15
CA LEU A 229 -14.29 -17.72 18.57
C LEU A 229 -15.58 -18.56 18.61
N LEU A 230 -15.47 -19.88 18.41
CA LEU A 230 -16.61 -20.80 18.54
C LEU A 230 -17.17 -20.86 19.98
N ARG A 231 -16.30 -20.68 20.98
CA ARG A 231 -16.71 -20.73 22.40
C ARG A 231 -17.35 -19.43 22.88
N SER A 232 -17.17 -18.32 22.17
CA SER A 232 -17.67 -17.02 22.59
C SER A 232 -18.27 -16.25 21.41
N GLU A 233 -19.60 -16.33 21.31
CA GLU A 233 -20.38 -15.57 20.33
C GLU A 233 -20.18 -14.06 20.51
N TYR A 234 -20.08 -13.56 21.74
CA TYR A 234 -19.83 -12.14 22.00
C TYR A 234 -18.47 -11.68 21.50
N LEU A 235 -17.43 -12.49 21.66
CA LEU A 235 -16.10 -12.16 21.13
C LEU A 235 -16.10 -12.17 19.60
N CYS A 236 -16.74 -13.17 18.98
CA CYS A 236 -16.86 -13.24 17.52
C CYS A 236 -17.61 -12.02 16.95
N ASN A 237 -18.74 -11.65 17.56
CA ASN A 237 -19.52 -10.46 17.19
C ASN A 237 -18.69 -9.18 17.37
N LEU A 238 -18.03 -9.03 18.52
CA LEU A 238 -17.22 -7.84 18.82
C LEU A 238 -16.09 -7.66 17.82
N LEU A 239 -15.38 -8.73 17.45
CA LEU A 239 -14.30 -8.66 16.47
C LEU A 239 -14.84 -8.40 15.06
N THR A 240 -15.92 -9.09 14.66
CA THR A 240 -16.52 -8.90 13.33
C THR A 240 -17.01 -7.47 13.13
N LEU A 241 -17.79 -6.95 14.06
CA LEU A 241 -18.31 -5.57 13.97
C LEU A 241 -17.22 -4.54 14.28
N GLY A 242 -16.23 -4.89 15.11
CA GLY A 242 -15.09 -4.04 15.43
C GLY A 242 -14.19 -3.77 14.22
N VAL A 243 -13.98 -4.76 13.35
CA VAL A 243 -13.26 -4.59 12.08
C VAL A 243 -13.99 -3.59 11.19
N VAL A 244 -15.29 -3.79 10.95
CA VAL A 244 -16.11 -2.89 10.12
C VAL A 244 -16.10 -1.46 10.71
N ALA A 245 -16.29 -1.34 12.02
CA ALA A 245 -16.29 -0.05 12.70
C ALA A 245 -14.93 0.67 12.58
N TRP A 246 -13.83 -0.07 12.74
CA TRP A 246 -12.49 0.48 12.55
C TRP A 246 -12.27 0.99 11.13
N GLU A 247 -12.66 0.21 10.11
CA GLU A 247 -12.50 0.61 8.71
C GLU A 247 -13.26 1.91 8.40
N ILE A 248 -14.49 2.07 8.92
CA ILE A 248 -15.27 3.31 8.80
C ILE A 248 -14.57 4.48 9.51
N ILE A 249 -14.15 4.27 10.77
CA ILE A 249 -13.45 5.29 11.58
C ILE A 249 -12.15 5.72 10.89
N PHE A 250 -11.41 4.76 10.32
CA PHE A 250 -10.17 5.03 9.61
C PHE A 250 -10.42 5.81 8.33
N ALA A 251 -11.34 5.35 7.48
CA ALA A 251 -11.68 5.98 6.21
C ALA A 251 -12.05 7.46 6.35
N VAL A 252 -12.86 7.78 7.36
CA VAL A 252 -13.38 9.13 7.62
C VAL A 252 -12.40 9.94 8.49
N GLY A 253 -11.86 9.33 9.54
CA GLY A 253 -11.04 9.99 10.55
C GLY A 253 -9.69 10.50 10.05
N LEU A 254 -9.19 9.99 8.92
CA LEU A 254 -7.99 10.51 8.26
C LEU A 254 -8.16 11.93 7.68
N TRP A 255 -9.39 12.37 7.41
CA TRP A 255 -9.65 13.65 6.73
C TRP A 255 -9.72 14.86 7.65
N PHE A 256 -9.91 14.65 8.95
CA PHE A 256 -10.07 15.74 9.92
C PHE A 256 -8.80 15.89 10.76
N ALA A 257 -8.21 17.09 10.75
CA ALA A 257 -6.97 17.38 11.47
C ALA A 257 -6.97 16.94 12.97
N PRO A 258 -8.07 17.08 13.74
CA PRO A 258 -8.11 16.63 15.14
C PRO A 258 -7.99 15.10 15.29
N THR A 259 -8.55 14.33 14.37
CA THR A 259 -8.59 12.86 14.45
C THR A 259 -7.46 12.19 13.68
N GLN A 260 -6.95 12.84 12.63
CA GLN A 260 -6.01 12.26 11.67
C GLN A 260 -4.78 11.65 12.36
N ARG A 261 -4.15 12.39 13.28
CA ARG A 261 -2.95 11.89 13.98
C ARG A 261 -3.26 10.68 14.85
N LEU A 262 -4.36 10.72 15.60
CA LEU A 262 -4.77 9.62 16.47
C LEU A 262 -5.10 8.36 15.66
N VAL A 263 -5.89 8.52 14.60
CA VAL A 263 -6.30 7.44 13.71
C VAL A 263 -5.09 6.84 13.00
N ALA A 264 -4.18 7.66 12.46
CA ALA A 264 -2.96 7.18 11.80
C ALA A 264 -2.02 6.45 12.78
N GLN A 265 -1.94 6.87 14.05
CA GLN A 265 -1.14 6.17 15.06
C GLN A 265 -1.78 4.84 15.48
N ALA A 266 -3.10 4.82 15.68
CA ALA A 266 -3.83 3.59 15.99
C ALA A 266 -3.76 2.59 14.83
N ALA A 267 -3.76 3.07 13.58
CA ALA A 267 -3.62 2.24 12.37
C ALA A 267 -2.35 1.38 12.35
N LEU A 268 -1.23 1.90 12.88
CA LEU A 268 0.03 1.16 12.99
C LEU A 268 -0.07 -0.11 13.85
N VAL A 269 -1.13 -0.24 14.65
CA VAL A 269 -1.40 -1.39 15.51
C VAL A 269 -2.63 -2.16 15.02
N VAL A 270 -3.71 -1.44 14.71
CA VAL A 270 -4.98 -2.08 14.38
C VAL A 270 -4.93 -2.79 13.03
N TRP A 271 -4.31 -2.23 11.99
CA TRP A 271 -4.23 -2.92 10.69
C TRP A 271 -3.44 -4.23 10.75
N PRO A 272 -2.25 -4.30 11.38
CA PRO A 272 -1.56 -5.57 11.58
C PRO A 272 -2.39 -6.59 12.37
N LEU A 273 -3.12 -6.16 13.39
CA LEU A 273 -4.01 -7.03 14.16
C LEU A 273 -5.16 -7.56 13.30
N ILE A 274 -5.80 -6.70 12.50
CA ILE A 274 -6.85 -7.13 11.58
C ILE A 274 -6.27 -8.11 10.55
N GLY A 275 -5.11 -7.82 9.96
CA GLY A 275 -4.43 -8.73 9.03
C GLY A 275 -4.20 -10.12 9.63
N LEU A 276 -3.81 -10.20 10.91
CA LEU A 276 -3.72 -11.48 11.62
C LEU A 276 -5.08 -12.17 11.81
N LEU A 277 -6.11 -11.40 12.17
CA LEU A 277 -7.48 -11.93 12.35
C LEU A 277 -8.07 -12.47 11.04
N VAL A 278 -7.77 -11.83 9.91
CA VAL A 278 -8.30 -12.22 8.60
C VAL A 278 -7.39 -13.15 7.80
N ALA A 279 -6.32 -13.68 8.41
CA ALA A 279 -5.32 -14.54 7.77
C ALA A 279 -4.58 -13.90 6.58
N GLU A 280 -4.48 -12.56 6.56
CA GLU A 280 -3.80 -11.75 5.54
C GLU A 280 -2.79 -10.79 6.21
N PRO A 281 -1.71 -11.31 6.83
CA PRO A 281 -0.79 -10.50 7.63
C PRO A 281 -0.03 -9.46 6.80
N LEU A 282 0.33 -9.77 5.56
CA LEU A 282 1.01 -8.81 4.68
C LEU A 282 0.11 -7.63 4.32
N TRP A 283 -1.18 -7.88 4.09
CA TRP A 283 -2.15 -6.81 3.83
C TRP A 283 -2.29 -5.88 5.04
N GLY A 284 -2.41 -6.43 6.24
CA GLY A 284 -2.47 -5.64 7.47
C GLY A 284 -1.21 -4.81 7.75
N LEU A 285 -0.04 -5.26 7.26
CA LEU A 285 1.21 -4.48 7.36
C LEU A 285 1.35 -3.41 6.29
N THR A 286 0.71 -3.58 5.12
CA THR A 286 0.72 -2.59 4.04
C THR A 286 -0.23 -1.42 4.27
N MET A 287 -1.30 -1.61 5.05
CA MET A 287 -2.31 -0.60 5.40
C MET A 287 -1.87 0.32 6.55
#